data_AF-A0A535BX20-F1
#
_entry.id   AF-A0A535BX20-F1
#
_cell.length_a   1.000
_cell.length_b   1.000
_cell.length_c   1.000
_cell.angle_alpha   90.00
_cell.angle_beta   90.00
_cell.angle_gamma   90.00
#
_symmetry.space_group_name_H-M   'P 1'
#
loop_
_entity.id
_entity.type
_entity.pdbx_description
1 polymer ?
#
loop_
_entity_poly.entity_id
_entity_poly.type
_entity_poly.pdbx_seq_one_letter_code
_entity_poly.pdbx_strand_id
1 'polypeptide(L)'
;MTDIRSEIAYLEGIPRKNGELVFSAPWQGRVFGMAIALTAERFQWETFRSLLIAEIAAAPDREYYASWVAALERLVVEPNVVSDSDLATRRAEFVAMQRDEIY
;
A
#
# COMPACT_ATOMS: atom_id res chain seq x y z
N MET A 1 10.61 10.90 -18.64
CA MET A 1 10.08 11.17 -17.29
C MET A 1 8.58 10.96 -17.39
N THR A 2 8.11 9.73 -17.16
CA THR A 2 6.70 9.36 -17.39
C THR A 2 5.84 10.03 -16.33
N ASP A 3 4.76 10.69 -16.75
CA ASP A 3 3.83 11.34 -15.84
C ASP A 3 3.03 10.28 -15.08
N ILE A 4 3.41 10.07 -13.81
CA ILE A 4 2.76 9.15 -12.88
C ILE A 4 1.25 9.43 -12.79
N ARG A 5 0.79 10.68 -12.96
CA ARG A 5 -0.65 11.00 -12.94
C ARG A 5 -1.39 10.41 -14.14
N SER A 6 -0.77 10.42 -15.31
CA SER A 6 -1.30 9.79 -16.52
C SER A 6 -1.30 8.26 -16.39
N GLU A 7 -0.28 7.68 -15.76
CA GLU A 7 -0.19 6.24 -15.55
C GLU A 7 -1.26 5.75 -14.55
N ILE A 8 -1.49 6.49 -13.46
CA ILE A 8 -2.51 6.20 -12.44
C ILE A 8 -3.94 6.27 -12.98
N ALA A 9 -4.20 7.21 -13.89
CA ALA A 9 -5.50 7.36 -14.54
C ALA A 9 -5.90 6.10 -15.33
N TYR A 10 -4.93 5.35 -15.85
CA TYR A 10 -5.11 4.13 -16.67
C TYR A 10 -4.80 2.81 -15.95
N LEU A 11 -4.60 2.82 -14.63
CA LEU A 11 -4.40 1.58 -13.86
C LEU A 11 -5.68 0.74 -13.84
N GLU A 12 -5.78 -0.16 -14.80
CA GLU A 12 -6.77 -1.24 -14.79
C GLU A 12 -6.61 -2.05 -13.49
N GLY A 13 -7.69 -2.11 -12.70
CA GLY A 13 -7.75 -2.89 -11.46
C GLY A 13 -7.95 -2.08 -10.18
N ILE A 14 -7.89 -0.74 -10.21
CA ILE A 14 -8.22 0.06 -9.02
C ILE A 14 -9.75 0.21 -8.91
N PRO A 15 -10.38 -0.17 -7.77
CA PRO A 15 -11.81 -0.04 -7.59
C PRO A 15 -12.26 1.42 -7.78
N ARG A 16 -13.08 1.64 -8.80
CA ARG A 16 -13.75 2.92 -9.05
C ARG A 16 -15.26 2.68 -9.04
N LYS A 17 -16.01 3.64 -8.51
CA LYS A 17 -17.48 3.70 -8.67
C LYS A 17 -17.80 4.97 -9.44
N ASN A 18 -18.43 4.84 -10.61
CA ASN A 18 -18.72 5.96 -11.51
C ASN A 18 -17.48 6.84 -11.85
N GLY A 19 -16.30 6.23 -11.94
CA GLY A 19 -15.05 6.94 -12.26
C GLY A 19 -14.30 7.53 -11.06
N GLU A 20 -14.90 7.56 -9.86
CA GLU A 20 -14.26 8.05 -8.64
C GLU A 20 -13.66 6.91 -7.81
N LEU A 21 -12.53 7.18 -7.15
CA LEU A 21 -11.96 6.31 -6.14
C LEU A 21 -12.88 6.29 -4.92
N VAL A 22 -13.41 5.12 -4.58
CA VAL A 22 -14.28 4.95 -3.42
C VAL A 22 -13.57 4.11 -2.38
N PHE A 23 -13.46 4.66 -1.17
CA PHE A 23 -12.92 3.99 0.00
C PHE A 23 -14.07 3.72 0.98
N SER A 24 -14.21 2.47 1.45
CA SER A 24 -15.17 2.10 2.50
C SER A 24 -14.68 2.44 3.91
N ALA A 25 -13.38 2.74 4.07
CA ALA A 25 -12.82 3.18 5.35
C ALA A 25 -11.69 4.21 5.17
N PRO A 26 -11.47 5.13 6.14
CA PRO A 26 -10.46 6.18 6.03
C PRO A 26 -9.03 5.65 5.79
N TRP A 27 -8.70 4.47 6.30
CA TRP A 27 -7.37 3.89 6.16
C TRP A 27 -7.07 3.44 4.72
N GLN A 28 -8.07 3.06 3.93
CA GLN A 28 -7.86 2.59 2.56
C GLN A 28 -7.32 3.70 1.66
N GLY A 29 -7.84 4.93 1.82
CA GLY A 29 -7.32 6.11 1.12
C GLY A 29 -5.87 6.43 1.50
N ARG A 30 -5.49 6.19 2.76
CA ARG A 30 -4.11 6.35 3.22
C ARG A 30 -3.18 5.32 2.59
N VAL A 31 -3.60 4.06 2.55
CA VAL A 31 -2.85 2.96 1.92
C VAL A 31 -2.65 3.22 0.43
N PHE A 32 -3.71 3.64 -0.27
CA PHE A 32 -3.60 4.06 -1.66
C PHE A 32 -2.60 5.21 -1.84
N GLY A 33 -2.72 6.28 -1.05
CA GLY A 33 -1.81 7.42 -1.11
C GLY A 33 -0.35 7.05 -0.85
N MET A 34 -0.09 6.16 0.13
CA MET A 34 1.26 5.66 0.44
C MET A 34 1.84 4.85 -0.72
N ALA A 35 1.05 3.97 -1.35
CA ALA A 35 1.49 3.21 -2.52
C ALA A 35 1.87 4.14 -3.67
N ILE A 36 1.02 5.13 -3.97
CA ILE A 36 1.30 6.12 -5.01
C ILE A 36 2.58 6.89 -4.71
N ALA A 37 2.72 7.45 -3.50
CA ALA A 37 3.90 8.23 -3.12
C ALA A 37 5.20 7.40 -3.21
N LEU A 38 5.20 6.17 -2.68
CA LEU A 38 6.37 5.29 -2.71
C LEU A 38 6.76 4.90 -4.13
N THR A 39 5.79 4.61 -5.01
CA THR A 39 6.05 4.30 -6.43
C THR A 39 6.37 5.52 -7.28
N ALA A 40 6.10 6.73 -6.78
CA ALA A 40 6.49 7.97 -7.45
C ALA A 40 7.95 8.34 -7.16
N GLU A 41 8.42 8.05 -5.95
CA GLU A 41 9.71 8.55 -5.47
C GLU A 41 10.82 7.49 -5.45
N ARG A 42 10.49 6.23 -5.10
CA ARG A 42 11.51 5.24 -4.72
C ARG A 42 11.38 3.89 -5.43
N PHE A 43 10.17 3.50 -5.81
CA PHE A 43 9.89 2.19 -6.39
C PHE A 43 9.24 2.30 -7.76
N GLN A 44 9.30 1.23 -8.55
CA GLN A 44 8.55 1.17 -9.80
C GLN A 44 7.12 0.70 -9.53
N TRP A 45 6.14 1.31 -10.19
CA TRP A 45 4.73 0.92 -10.06
C TRP A 45 4.53 -0.58 -10.37
N GLU A 46 5.17 -1.09 -11.42
CA GLU A 46 5.02 -2.50 -11.83
C GLU A 46 5.55 -3.49 -10.78
N THR A 47 6.55 -3.10 -9.97
CA THR A 47 7.02 -3.90 -8.84
C THR A 47 5.93 -4.03 -7.79
N PHE A 48 5.31 -2.90 -7.39
CA PHE A 48 4.19 -2.91 -6.45
C PHE A 48 3.01 -3.72 -6.99
N ARG A 49 2.65 -3.52 -8.27
CA ARG A 49 1.57 -4.26 -8.93
C ARG A 49 1.81 -5.78 -8.90
N SER A 50 3.03 -6.22 -9.18
CA SER A 50 3.40 -7.63 -9.15
C SER A 50 3.23 -8.23 -7.75
N LEU A 51 3.68 -7.50 -6.71
CA LEU A 51 3.51 -7.93 -5.32
C LEU A 51 2.02 -7.98 -4.93
N LEU A 52 1.23 -7.00 -5.34
CA LEU A 52 -0.21 -6.96 -5.07
C LEU A 52 -0.94 -8.15 -5.70
N ILE A 53 -0.63 -8.49 -6.95
CA ILE A 53 -1.19 -9.67 -7.62
C ILE A 53 -0.84 -10.94 -6.83
N ALA A 54 0.41 -11.06 -6.37
CA ALA A 54 0.83 -12.20 -5.56
C ALA A 54 0.07 -12.30 -4.23
N GLU A 55 -0.15 -11.17 -3.53
CA GLU A 55 -0.92 -11.14 -2.27
C GLU A 55 -2.40 -11.48 -2.46
N ILE A 56 -3.02 -11.01 -3.55
CA ILE A 56 -4.40 -11.37 -3.89
C ILE A 56 -4.51 -12.86 -4.21
N ALA A 57 -3.57 -13.40 -5.00
CA ALA A 57 -3.55 -14.81 -5.37
C ALA A 57 -3.33 -15.72 -4.14
N ALA A 58 -2.50 -15.30 -3.19
CA ALA A 58 -2.21 -16.05 -1.97
C ALA A 58 -3.39 -16.08 -0.98
N ALA A 59 -4.25 -15.06 -0.98
CA ALA A 59 -5.41 -14.97 -0.10
C ALA A 59 -6.63 -14.34 -0.82
N PRO A 60 -7.35 -15.11 -1.66
CA PRO A 60 -8.47 -14.59 -2.45
C PRO A 60 -9.63 -14.00 -1.64
N ASP A 61 -9.83 -14.50 -0.42
CA ASP A 61 -10.89 -14.03 0.50
C ASP A 61 -10.47 -12.80 1.32
N ARG A 62 -9.20 -12.36 1.23
CA ARG A 62 -8.70 -11.16 1.93
C ARG A 62 -9.36 -9.92 1.34
N GLU A 63 -9.73 -8.98 2.21
CA GLU A 63 -10.20 -7.66 1.75
C GLU A 63 -9.17 -7.02 0.80
N TYR A 64 -9.62 -6.50 -0.34
CA TYR A 64 -8.77 -5.97 -1.39
C TYR A 64 -7.71 -4.97 -0.89
N TYR A 65 -8.09 -3.97 -0.09
CA TYR A 65 -7.14 -2.99 0.44
C TYR A 65 -6.24 -3.56 1.55
N ALA A 66 -6.59 -4.68 2.18
CA ALA A 66 -5.68 -5.40 3.06
C ALA A 66 -4.58 -6.12 2.26
N SER A 67 -4.87 -6.57 1.03
CA SER A 67 -3.84 -7.04 0.09
C SER A 67 -2.88 -5.93 -0.33
N TRP A 68 -3.36 -4.67 -0.43
CA TRP A 68 -2.49 -3.51 -0.66
C TRP A 68 -1.54 -3.26 0.50
N VAL A 69 -1.99 -3.38 1.75
CA VAL A 69 -1.12 -3.25 2.93
C VAL A 69 -0.02 -4.30 2.88
N ALA A 70 -0.36 -5.57 2.69
CA ALA A 70 0.63 -6.64 2.62
C ALA A 70 1.65 -6.44 1.49
N ALA A 71 1.20 -5.98 0.32
CA ALA A 71 2.08 -5.66 -0.80
C ALA A 71 3.01 -4.49 -0.49
N LEU A 72 2.53 -3.44 0.21
CA LEU A 72 3.37 -2.32 0.64
C LEU A 72 4.42 -2.75 1.67
N GLU A 73 4.06 -3.59 2.63
CA GLU A 73 4.98 -4.11 3.62
C GLU A 73 6.12 -4.89 2.94
N ARG A 74 5.80 -5.77 1.99
CA ARG A 74 6.80 -6.47 1.18
C ARG A 74 7.65 -5.52 0.35
N LEU A 75 7.04 -4.50 -0.26
CA LEU A 75 7.75 -3.51 -1.08
C LEU A 75 8.84 -2.77 -0.30
N VAL A 76 8.66 -2.53 1.00
CA VAL A 76 9.66 -1.84 1.83
C VAL A 76 10.59 -2.80 2.60
N VAL A 77 10.14 -4.01 2.91
CA VAL A 77 10.93 -5.01 3.64
C VAL A 77 11.89 -5.76 2.73
N GLU A 78 11.45 -6.29 1.59
CA GLU A 78 12.30 -7.08 0.67
C GLU A 78 13.60 -6.34 0.26
N PRO A 79 13.57 -5.03 -0.07
CA PRO A 79 14.78 -4.24 -0.34
C PRO A 79 15.49 -3.69 0.92
N ASN A 80 15.10 -4.11 2.13
CA ASN A 80 15.63 -3.65 3.42
C ASN A 80 15.51 -2.12 3.65
N VAL A 81 14.43 -1.50 3.19
CA VAL A 81 14.13 -0.09 3.49
C VAL A 81 13.61 0.07 4.91
N VAL A 82 12.83 -0.91 5.36
CA VAL A 82 12.37 -1.07 6.74
C VAL A 82 12.67 -2.50 7.15
N SER A 83 13.20 -2.71 8.36
CA SER A 83 13.40 -4.08 8.85
C SER A 83 12.06 -4.71 9.28
N ASP A 84 11.92 -6.02 9.14
CA ASP A 84 10.76 -6.75 9.66
C ASP A 84 10.52 -6.48 11.15
N SER A 85 11.59 -6.35 11.92
CA SER A 85 11.52 -6.05 13.37
C SER A 85 10.99 -4.66 13.65
N ASP A 86 11.37 -3.64 12.87
CA ASP A 86 10.88 -2.28 13.06
C ASP A 86 9.38 -2.21 12.73
N LEU A 87 8.98 -2.86 11.64
CA LEU A 87 7.58 -2.92 11.24
C LEU A 87 6.71 -3.64 12.28
N ALA A 88 7.19 -4.78 12.80
CA ALA A 88 6.53 -5.51 13.86
C ALA A 88 6.42 -4.70 15.16
N THR A 89 7.48 -4.00 15.54
CA THR A 89 7.51 -3.11 16.71
C THR A 89 6.48 -2.00 16.57
N ARG A 90 6.44 -1.32 15.43
CA ARG A 90 5.46 -0.25 15.15
C ARG A 90 4.03 -0.76 15.18
N ARG A 91 3.77 -1.95 14.64
CA ARG A 91 2.45 -2.58 14.71
C ARG A 91 2.04 -2.85 16.16
N ALA A 92 2.96 -3.36 16.98
CA ALA A 92 2.69 -3.63 18.40
C ALA A 92 2.39 -2.34 19.18
N GLU A 93 3.16 -1.26 18.97
CA GLU A 93 2.90 0.06 19.54
C GLU A 93 1.49 0.58 19.22
N PHE A 94 1.08 0.45 17.95
CA PHE A 94 -0.26 0.85 17.50
C PHE A 94 -1.37 0.02 18.16
N VAL A 95 -1.20 -1.30 18.26
CA VAL A 95 -2.17 -2.18 18.93
C VAL A 95 -2.26 -1.88 20.42
N ALA A 96 -1.14 -1.54 21.05
CA ALA A 96 -1.06 -1.19 22.47
C ALA A 96 -1.59 0.22 22.79
N MET A 97 -2.04 1.01 21.79
CA MET A 97 -2.37 2.44 21.90
C MET A 97 -1.26 3.32 22.49
N GLN A 98 -0.03 2.83 22.56
CA GLN A 98 1.13 3.64 22.95
C GLN A 98 1.65 4.35 21.72
N ARG A 99 1.13 5.54 21.43
CA ARG A 99 1.87 6.50 20.60
C ARG A 99 2.53 7.51 21.52
N ASP A 100 3.85 7.60 21.44
CA ASP A 100 4.50 8.89 21.68
C ASP A 100 3.99 9.84 20.60
N GLU A 101 3.13 10.78 20.98
CA GLU A 101 2.74 11.89 20.14
C GLU A 101 3.96 12.79 19.93
N ILE A 102 4.75 12.53 18.90
CA ILE A 102 5.68 13.53 18.38
C ILE A 102 4.88 14.38 17.39
N TYR A 103 4.52 15.58 17.84
CA TYR A 103 3.88 16.64 17.06
C TYR A 103 4.91 17.49 16.32
#